data_AF-A0A2U1IX39-F1
#
_entry.id   AF-A0A2U1IX39-F1
#
_cell.length_a   1.000
_cell.length_b   1.000
_cell.length_c   1.000
_cell.angle_alpha   90.00
_cell.angle_beta   90.00
_cell.angle_gamma   90.00
#
_symmetry.space_group_name_H-M   'P 1'
#
loop_
_entity.id
_entity.type
_entity.pdbx_description
1 polymer ?
#
loop_
_entity_poly.entity_id
_entity_poly.type
_entity_poly.pdbx_seq_one_letter_code
_entity_poly.pdbx_strand_id
1 'polypeptide(L)'
;MMYFRSVDTDGSGALEADELQRALTNGDWSPFSLDTVRMMIGMFDRDNSGTIGFDEFVSLWKYIEDWKQIFWRFDADRSGSIANNELYNALQAFGFKITRQIVDAVVNKIKILEGAKRFRDIGGISFDRFIYSCVLIKNLDDTFKQKDQDRDGMIQLNLETFIILSLKN
;
A
#
# COMPACT_ATOMS: atom_id res chain seq x y z
N MET A 1 -18.86 -7.28 15.92
CA MET A 1 -19.27 -6.21 14.97
C MET A 1 -20.01 -6.85 13.80
N MET A 2 -21.14 -6.30 13.36
CA MET A 2 -21.90 -6.85 12.21
C MET A 2 -21.12 -6.78 10.89
N TYR A 3 -20.18 -5.83 10.77
CA TYR A 3 -19.41 -5.64 9.54
C TYR A 3 -18.48 -6.82 9.23
N PHE A 4 -17.73 -7.35 10.20
CA PHE A 4 -16.87 -8.53 9.98
C PHE A 4 -17.67 -9.72 9.42
N ARG A 5 -18.82 -10.03 10.02
CA ARG A 5 -19.70 -11.11 9.56
C ARG A 5 -20.36 -10.86 8.20
N SER A 6 -20.45 -9.59 7.77
CA SER A 6 -20.94 -9.29 6.42
C SER A 6 -19.85 -9.40 5.35
N VAL A 7 -18.57 -9.39 5.77
CA VAL A 7 -17.41 -9.57 4.89
C VAL A 7 -17.01 -11.04 4.82
N ASP A 8 -17.10 -11.76 5.93
CA ASP A 8 -16.94 -13.22 6.04
C ASP A 8 -18.14 -13.93 5.39
N THR A 9 -18.01 -14.19 4.08
CA THR A 9 -19.13 -14.67 3.25
C THR A 9 -19.33 -16.18 3.37
N ASP A 10 -18.27 -16.92 3.68
CA ASP A 10 -18.33 -18.36 3.87
C ASP A 10 -18.54 -18.76 5.34
N GLY A 11 -18.41 -17.82 6.28
CA GLY A 11 -18.63 -18.04 7.70
C GLY A 11 -17.48 -18.80 8.38
N SER A 12 -16.30 -18.80 7.77
CA SER A 12 -15.10 -19.46 8.29
C SER A 12 -14.57 -18.82 9.58
N GLY A 13 -14.95 -17.57 9.85
CA GLY A 13 -14.45 -16.79 10.98
C GLY A 13 -13.11 -16.11 10.72
N ALA A 14 -12.58 -16.19 9.50
CA ALA A 14 -11.37 -15.50 9.06
C ALA A 14 -11.53 -15.02 7.61
N LEU A 15 -11.02 -13.82 7.31
CA LEU A 15 -11.21 -13.23 5.99
C LEU A 15 -10.07 -13.62 5.04
N GLU A 16 -10.43 -14.27 3.95
CA GLU A 16 -9.49 -14.49 2.84
C GLU A 16 -9.28 -13.20 2.03
N ALA A 17 -8.20 -13.16 1.23
CA ALA A 17 -7.87 -12.01 0.40
C ALA A 17 -9.01 -11.58 -0.54
N ASP A 18 -9.75 -12.54 -1.11
CA ASP A 18 -10.84 -12.24 -2.02
C ASP A 18 -12.07 -11.67 -1.29
N GLU A 19 -12.34 -12.12 -0.06
CA GLU A 19 -13.42 -11.59 0.78
C GLU A 19 -13.11 -10.17 1.24
N LEU A 20 -11.89 -9.97 1.74
CA LEU A 20 -11.41 -8.65 2.14
C LEU A 20 -11.37 -7.67 0.96
N GLN A 21 -10.98 -8.13 -0.24
CA GLN A 21 -11.02 -7.32 -1.46
C GLN A 21 -12.43 -6.82 -1.78
N ARG A 22 -13.44 -7.69 -1.69
CA ARG A 22 -14.83 -7.32 -1.99
C ARG A 22 -15.41 -6.32 -0.99
N ALA A 23 -14.90 -6.32 0.24
CA ALA A 23 -15.31 -5.40 1.28
C ALA A 23 -14.67 -4.02 1.19
N LEU A 24 -13.49 -3.92 0.57
CA LEU A 24 -12.71 -2.69 0.49
C LEU A 24 -12.87 -2.02 -0.87
N THR A 25 -13.43 -0.81 -0.85
CA THR A 25 -13.68 -0.01 -2.05
C THR A 25 -12.92 1.31 -1.99
N ASN A 26 -12.38 1.72 -3.13
CA ASN A 26 -11.81 3.03 -3.36
C ASN A 26 -12.90 4.12 -3.41
N GLY A 27 -12.48 5.39 -3.37
CA GLY A 27 -13.39 6.54 -3.50
C GLY A 27 -14.13 6.60 -4.85
N ASP A 28 -13.58 5.98 -5.89
CA ASP A 28 -14.18 5.82 -7.21
C ASP A 28 -15.05 4.56 -7.35
N TRP A 29 -15.34 3.88 -6.23
CA TRP A 29 -16.09 2.63 -6.15
C TRP A 29 -15.43 1.41 -6.79
N SER A 30 -14.18 1.53 -7.25
CA SER A 30 -13.42 0.37 -7.68
C SER A 30 -13.03 -0.49 -6.46
N PRO A 31 -12.99 -1.83 -6.60
CA PRO A 31 -12.49 -2.68 -5.53
C PRO A 31 -10.99 -2.43 -5.34
N PHE A 32 -10.51 -2.61 -4.11
CA PHE A 32 -9.08 -2.61 -3.85
C PHE A 32 -8.39 -3.64 -4.74
N SER A 33 -7.15 -3.35 -5.10
CA SER A 33 -6.30 -4.31 -5.77
C SER A 33 -5.88 -5.46 -4.86
N LEU A 34 -5.79 -6.65 -5.44
CA LEU A 34 -5.42 -7.85 -4.69
C LEU A 34 -4.02 -7.75 -4.09
N ASP A 35 -3.09 -7.06 -4.76
CA ASP A 35 -1.74 -6.80 -4.22
C ASP A 35 -1.78 -5.94 -2.95
N THR A 36 -2.61 -4.90 -2.94
CA THR A 36 -2.76 -4.04 -1.75
C THR A 36 -3.42 -4.81 -0.62
N VAL A 37 -4.43 -5.62 -0.93
CA VAL A 37 -5.10 -6.47 0.06
C VAL A 37 -4.12 -7.49 0.65
N ARG A 38 -3.34 -8.20 -0.17
CA ARG A 38 -2.32 -9.15 0.30
C ARG A 38 -1.24 -8.49 1.13
N MET A 39 -0.79 -7.29 0.72
CA MET A 39 0.14 -6.49 1.51
C MET A 39 -0.46 -6.16 2.89
N MET A 40 -1.73 -5.75 2.94
CA MET A 40 -2.43 -5.47 4.20
C MET A 40 -2.58 -6.72 5.07
N ILE A 41 -2.91 -7.88 4.50
CA ILE A 41 -2.94 -9.14 5.23
C ILE A 41 -1.57 -9.41 5.86
N GLY A 42 -0.49 -9.36 5.08
CA GLY A 42 0.86 -9.59 5.60
C GLY A 42 1.34 -8.60 6.68
N MET A 43 0.70 -7.43 6.81
CA MET A 43 1.01 -6.47 7.88
C MET A 43 0.26 -6.75 9.19
N PHE A 44 -0.90 -7.41 9.13
CA PHE A 44 -1.82 -7.55 10.26
C PHE A 44 -2.07 -9.00 10.69
N ASP A 45 -1.77 -9.96 9.83
CA ASP A 45 -1.75 -11.40 10.12
C ASP A 45 -0.63 -11.72 11.11
N ARG A 46 -0.96 -11.77 12.39
CA ARG A 46 -0.02 -12.01 13.49
C ARG A 46 0.19 -13.49 13.73
N ASP A 47 -0.82 -14.31 13.43
CA ASP A 47 -0.77 -15.75 13.61
C ASP A 47 -0.21 -16.50 12.39
N ASN A 48 0.07 -15.78 11.29
CA ASN A 48 0.55 -16.31 10.00
C ASN A 48 -0.41 -17.32 9.38
N SER A 49 -1.72 -17.13 9.58
CA SER A 49 -2.76 -17.96 8.98
C SER A 49 -2.91 -17.74 7.48
N GLY A 50 -2.39 -16.63 6.94
CA GLY A 50 -2.66 -16.16 5.58
C GLY A 50 -4.04 -15.52 5.43
N THR A 51 -4.76 -15.32 6.53
CA THR A 51 -6.13 -14.76 6.60
C THR A 51 -6.19 -13.67 7.66
N ILE A 52 -7.34 -13.00 7.80
CA ILE A 52 -7.54 -11.98 8.83
C ILE A 52 -8.64 -12.40 9.79
N GLY A 53 -8.26 -12.72 11.03
CA GLY A 53 -9.21 -12.96 12.12
C GLY A 53 -9.88 -11.67 12.62
N PHE A 54 -10.83 -11.80 13.55
CA PHE A 54 -11.59 -10.64 14.04
C PHE A 54 -10.74 -9.55 14.70
N ASP A 55 -9.80 -9.91 15.57
CA ASP A 55 -8.96 -8.93 16.28
C ASP A 55 -7.96 -8.22 15.35
N GLU A 56 -7.48 -8.94 14.34
CA GLU A 56 -6.64 -8.41 13.27
C GLU A 56 -7.44 -7.48 12.38
N PHE A 57 -8.68 -7.85 12.05
CA PHE A 57 -9.61 -7.01 11.29
C PHE A 57 -9.89 -5.68 11.98
N VAL A 58 -10.11 -5.68 13.30
CA VAL A 58 -10.31 -4.43 14.06
C VAL A 58 -9.10 -3.50 13.93
N SER A 59 -7.90 -4.07 13.99
CA SER A 59 -6.65 -3.33 13.85
C SER A 59 -6.48 -2.79 12.41
N LEU A 60 -6.74 -3.64 11.41
CA LEU A 60 -6.69 -3.30 10.00
C LEU A 60 -7.72 -2.22 9.64
N TRP A 61 -8.95 -2.33 10.14
CA TRP A 61 -10.00 -1.36 9.88
C TRP A 61 -9.65 0.02 10.40
N LYS A 62 -9.11 0.09 11.62
CA LYS A 62 -8.61 1.34 12.19
C LYS A 62 -7.49 1.93 11.32
N TYR A 63 -6.56 1.10 10.88
CA TYR A 63 -5.47 1.52 9.99
C TYR A 63 -6.00 2.11 8.68
N ILE A 64 -6.99 1.47 8.04
CA ILE A 64 -7.62 1.97 6.82
C ILE A 64 -8.31 3.31 7.08
N GLU A 65 -9.02 3.46 8.20
CA GLU A 65 -9.71 4.70 8.54
C GLU A 65 -8.73 5.87 8.77
N ASP A 66 -7.62 5.62 9.46
CA ASP A 66 -6.54 6.60 9.63
C ASP A 66 -5.95 7.01 8.27
N TRP A 67 -5.75 6.06 7.35
CA TRP A 67 -5.28 6.34 5.99
C TRP A 67 -6.27 7.15 5.16
N LYS A 68 -7.59 6.97 5.32
CA LYS A 68 -8.58 7.78 4.60
C LYS A 68 -8.45 9.26 4.94
N GLN A 69 -8.24 9.59 6.22
CA GLN A 69 -8.04 10.97 6.65
C GLN A 69 -6.80 11.59 6.02
N ILE A 70 -5.73 10.82 5.89
CA ILE A 70 -4.49 11.25 5.24
C ILE A 70 -4.71 11.42 3.74
N PHE A 71 -5.39 10.48 3.09
CA PHE A 71 -5.71 10.54 1.66
C PHE A 71 -6.49 11.82 1.33
N TRP A 72 -7.58 12.09 2.04
CA TRP A 72 -8.39 13.30 1.81
C TRP A 72 -7.65 14.61 2.12
N ARG A 73 -6.61 14.57 2.95
CA ARG A 73 -5.77 15.74 3.20
C ARG A 73 -4.88 16.06 1.99
N PHE A 74 -4.46 15.05 1.23
CA PHE A 74 -3.56 15.21 0.08
C PHE A 74 -4.26 15.24 -1.27
N ASP A 75 -5.48 14.71 -1.37
CA ASP A 75 -6.41 14.87 -2.50
C ASP A 75 -6.98 16.31 -2.47
N ALA A 76 -6.16 17.26 -2.91
CA ALA A 76 -6.41 18.69 -2.74
C ALA A 76 -7.52 19.18 -3.66
N ASP A 77 -7.63 18.59 -4.85
CA ASP A 77 -8.68 18.88 -5.82
C ASP A 77 -9.97 18.08 -5.59
N ARG A 78 -9.95 17.14 -4.63
CA ARG A 78 -11.06 16.24 -4.30
C ARG A 78 -11.51 15.41 -5.50
N SER A 79 -10.57 15.03 -6.35
CA SER A 79 -10.81 14.16 -7.51
C SER A 79 -11.17 12.74 -7.09
N GLY A 80 -10.91 12.34 -5.83
CA GLY A 80 -11.02 10.97 -5.36
C GLY A 80 -9.80 10.12 -5.78
N SER A 81 -8.75 10.76 -6.28
CA SER A 81 -7.47 10.16 -6.68
C SER A 81 -6.32 11.05 -6.26
N ILE A 82 -5.10 10.51 -6.23
CA ILE A 82 -3.88 11.26 -5.88
C ILE A 82 -3.03 11.39 -7.14
N ALA A 83 -2.89 12.61 -7.65
CA ALA A 83 -2.01 12.91 -8.76
C ALA A 83 -0.51 12.83 -8.36
N ASN A 84 0.40 12.75 -9.34
CA ASN A 84 1.84 12.59 -9.06
C ASN A 84 2.42 13.73 -8.18
N ASN A 85 1.92 14.96 -8.36
CA ASN A 85 2.30 16.10 -7.52
C ASN A 85 1.80 15.95 -6.08
N GLU A 86 0.60 15.43 -5.88
CA GLU A 86 0.02 15.18 -4.56
C GLU A 86 0.73 14.02 -3.85
N LEU A 87 1.04 12.94 -4.57
CA LEU A 87 1.85 11.84 -4.03
C LEU A 87 3.25 12.33 -3.63
N TYR A 88 3.89 13.16 -4.46
CA TYR A 88 5.16 13.78 -4.13
C TYR A 88 5.08 14.58 -2.83
N ASN A 89 4.05 15.43 -2.69
CA ASN A 89 3.84 16.24 -1.49
C ASN A 89 3.58 15.37 -0.25
N ALA A 90 2.80 14.29 -0.39
CA ALA A 90 2.52 13.35 0.69
C ALA A 90 3.79 12.64 1.19
N LEU A 91 4.58 12.08 0.27
CA LEU A 91 5.82 11.38 0.64
C LEU A 91 6.85 12.33 1.28
N GLN A 92 6.95 13.57 0.80
CA GLN A 92 7.76 14.61 1.42
C GLN A 92 7.27 14.96 2.83
N ALA A 93 5.95 15.10 3.01
CA ALA A 93 5.36 15.38 4.32
C ALA A 93 5.56 14.24 5.33
N PHE A 94 5.69 12.99 4.88
CA PHE A 94 6.07 11.85 5.74
C PHE A 94 7.57 11.82 6.08
N GLY A 95 8.35 12.78 5.58
CA GLY A 95 9.78 12.92 5.87
C GLY A 95 10.68 12.11 4.94
N PHE A 96 10.15 11.54 3.86
CA PHE A 96 10.96 10.82 2.88
C PHE A 96 11.68 11.80 1.94
N LYS A 97 12.99 11.59 1.74
CA LYS A 97 13.80 12.37 0.79
C LYS A 97 13.60 11.84 -0.64
N ILE A 98 12.42 12.09 -1.20
CA ILE A 98 11.98 11.51 -2.48
C ILE A 98 12.10 12.53 -3.61
N THR A 99 12.61 12.10 -4.77
CA THR A 99 12.63 12.91 -6.00
C THR A 99 11.40 12.61 -6.86
N ARG A 100 11.07 13.50 -7.80
CA ARG A 100 9.97 13.26 -8.76
C ARG A 100 10.18 11.98 -9.57
N GLN A 101 11.42 11.65 -9.90
CA GLN A 101 11.77 10.42 -10.61
C GLN A 101 11.37 9.15 -9.83
N ILE A 102 11.54 9.16 -8.50
CA ILE A 102 11.10 8.03 -7.66
C ILE A 102 9.57 7.92 -7.66
N VAL A 103 8.86 9.05 -7.61
CA VAL A 103 7.39 9.07 -7.72
C VAL A 103 6.93 8.47 -9.04
N ASP A 104 7.53 8.91 -10.16
CA ASP A 104 7.22 8.37 -11.48
C ASP A 104 7.53 6.87 -11.57
N ALA A 105 8.64 6.41 -10.98
CA ALA A 105 9.01 5.00 -10.94
C ALA A 105 7.99 4.16 -10.15
N VAL A 106 7.51 4.64 -9.00
CA VAL A 106 6.48 3.96 -8.19
C VAL A 106 5.17 3.86 -8.98
N VAL A 107 4.72 4.97 -9.57
CA VAL A 107 3.49 5.01 -10.37
C VAL A 107 3.61 4.08 -11.57
N ASN A 108 4.76 4.03 -12.23
CA ASN A 108 5.02 3.09 -13.33
C ASN A 108 5.02 1.63 -12.85
N LYS A 109 5.61 1.31 -11.69
CA LYS A 109 5.53 -0.05 -11.10
C LYS A 109 4.07 -0.46 -10.88
N ILE A 110 3.24 0.43 -10.34
CA ILE A 110 1.81 0.16 -10.11
C ILE A 110 1.08 -0.08 -11.43
N LYS A 111 1.30 0.76 -12.45
CA LYS A 111 0.72 0.58 -13.79
C LYS A 111 1.06 -0.77 -14.42
N ILE A 112 2.29 -1.25 -14.21
CA ILE A 112 2.73 -2.56 -14.70
C ILE A 112 1.99 -3.69 -13.97
N LEU A 113 1.87 -3.60 -12.64
CA LEU A 113 1.19 -4.61 -11.82
C LEU A 113 -0.31 -4.75 -12.19
N GLU A 114 -0.96 -3.65 -12.55
CA GLU A 114 -2.40 -3.66 -12.90
C GLU A 114 -2.71 -4.15 -14.32
N GLY A 115 -1.71 -4.19 -15.18
CA GLY A 115 -1.89 -4.33 -16.61
C GLY A 115 -2.52 -3.07 -17.24
N ALA A 116 -2.04 -2.69 -18.42
CA ALA A 116 -2.38 -1.43 -19.10
C ALA A 116 -3.88 -1.18 -19.36
N LYS A 117 -4.78 -2.15 -19.12
CA LYS A 117 -6.22 -2.05 -19.38
C LYS A 117 -7.04 -1.44 -18.22
N ARG A 118 -6.49 -1.35 -16.99
CA ARG A 118 -7.24 -0.87 -15.81
C ARG A 118 -6.89 0.54 -15.36
N PHE A 119 -5.76 1.09 -15.79
CA PHE A 119 -5.43 2.48 -15.53
C PHE A 119 -6.30 3.36 -16.44
N ARG A 120 -7.55 3.61 -16.03
CA ARG A 120 -8.32 4.72 -16.60
C ARG A 120 -7.48 5.98 -16.41
N ASP A 121 -7.46 6.84 -17.41
CA ASP A 121 -6.83 8.17 -17.41
C ASP A 121 -7.51 9.10 -16.38
N ILE A 122 -7.48 8.74 -15.10
CA ILE A 122 -8.01 9.56 -14.00
C ILE A 122 -6.96 10.60 -13.56
N GLY A 123 -5.73 10.54 -14.10
CA GLY A 123 -4.67 11.50 -13.81
C GLY A 123 -3.98 11.29 -12.45
N GLY A 124 -4.33 10.23 -11.72
CA GLY A 124 -3.77 9.90 -10.42
C GLY A 124 -3.93 8.43 -10.04
N ILE A 125 -3.53 8.10 -8.81
CA ILE A 125 -3.65 6.77 -8.21
C ILE A 125 -4.83 6.72 -7.24
N SER A 126 -5.51 5.57 -7.16
CA SER A 126 -6.61 5.34 -6.22
C SER A 126 -6.14 5.23 -4.77
N PHE A 127 -7.08 5.23 -3.83
CA PHE A 127 -6.80 5.17 -2.39
C PHE A 127 -5.95 3.96 -1.97
N ASP A 128 -6.31 2.77 -2.43
CA ASP A 128 -5.54 1.55 -2.17
C ASP A 128 -4.10 1.67 -2.70
N ARG A 129 -3.93 2.26 -3.90
CA ARG A 129 -2.62 2.48 -4.51
C ARG A 129 -1.81 3.56 -3.80
N PHE A 130 -2.46 4.56 -3.23
CA PHE A 130 -1.80 5.52 -2.36
C PHE A 130 -1.23 4.82 -1.12
N ILE A 131 -2.00 3.96 -0.45
CA ILE A 131 -1.51 3.18 0.70
C ILE A 131 -0.35 2.28 0.27
N TYR A 132 -0.52 1.53 -0.82
CA TYR A 132 0.53 0.66 -1.35
C TYR A 132 1.83 1.42 -1.64
N SER A 133 1.73 2.59 -2.30
CA SER A 133 2.88 3.45 -2.60
C SER A 133 3.62 3.87 -1.34
N CYS A 134 2.89 4.31 -0.32
CA CYS A 134 3.49 4.79 0.92
C CYS A 134 4.15 3.66 1.71
N VAL A 135 3.49 2.49 1.80
CA VAL A 135 4.04 1.31 2.47
C VAL A 135 5.28 0.79 1.72
N LEU A 136 5.23 0.73 0.38
CA LEU A 136 6.37 0.33 -0.45
C LEU A 136 7.59 1.24 -0.19
N ILE A 137 7.40 2.56 -0.27
CA ILE A 137 8.48 3.52 -0.02
C ILE A 137 9.01 3.40 1.42
N LYS A 138 8.12 3.26 2.40
CA LYS A 138 8.52 3.06 3.80
C LYS A 138 9.38 1.80 3.96
N ASN A 139 8.96 0.66 3.41
CA ASN A 139 9.69 -0.60 3.53
C ASN A 139 11.06 -0.53 2.84
N LEU A 140 11.13 0.11 1.67
CA LEU A 140 12.39 0.33 0.97
C LEU A 140 13.34 1.25 1.75
N ASP A 141 12.82 2.36 2.30
CA ASP A 141 13.57 3.32 3.11
C ASP A 141 14.06 2.68 4.43
N ASP A 142 13.21 1.93 5.12
CA ASP A 142 13.58 1.21 6.34
C ASP A 142 14.64 0.13 6.05
N THR A 143 14.50 -0.60 4.94
CA THR A 143 15.49 -1.61 4.51
C THR A 143 16.83 -0.96 4.16
N PHE A 144 16.81 0.18 3.47
CA PHE A 144 18.01 0.94 3.15
C PHE A 144 18.71 1.43 4.41
N LYS A 145 17.98 2.07 5.34
CA LYS A 145 18.51 2.58 6.61
C LYS A 145 19.07 1.48 7.52
N GLN A 146 18.54 0.27 7.47
CA GLN A 146 19.11 -0.88 8.18
C GLN A 146 20.48 -1.31 7.62
N LYS A 147 20.75 -1.03 6.34
CA LYS A 147 21.99 -1.39 5.66
C LYS A 147 23.01 -0.26 5.62
N ASP A 148 22.56 0.99 5.60
CA ASP A 148 23.36 2.23 5.67
C ASP A 148 23.79 2.51 7.13
N GLN A 149 24.82 1.79 7.60
CA GLN A 149 25.26 1.85 9.00
C GLN A 149 25.99 3.16 9.35
N ASP A 150 26.69 3.75 8.37
CA ASP A 150 27.43 5.00 8.48
C ASP A 150 26.60 6.24 8.14
N ARG A 151 25.37 6.05 7.62
CA ARG A 151 24.39 7.12 7.33
C ARG A 151 24.89 8.12 6.29
N ASP A 152 25.70 7.65 5.35
CA ASP A 152 26.25 8.47 4.28
C ASP A 152 25.30 8.55 3.06
N GLY A 153 24.22 7.75 3.07
CA GLY A 153 23.25 7.67 1.99
C GLY A 153 23.66 6.71 0.87
N MET A 154 24.66 5.85 1.10
CA MET A 154 25.15 4.84 0.18
C MET A 154 25.20 3.47 0.87
N ILE A 155 25.01 2.39 0.11
CA ILE A 155 25.18 1.02 0.62
C ILE A 155 26.08 0.22 -0.31
N GLN A 156 27.05 -0.49 0.26
CA GLN A 156 27.87 -1.44 -0.49
C GLN A 156 27.24 -2.84 -0.40
N LEU A 157 26.80 -3.36 -1.55
CA LEU A 157 26.17 -4.67 -1.65
C LEU A 157 27.00 -5.60 -2.54
N ASN A 158 27.15 -6.86 -2.10
CA ASN A 158 27.57 -7.93 -3.00
C ASN A 158 26.36 -8.44 -3.82
N LEU A 159 26.64 -9.22 -4.87
CA LEU A 159 25.59 -9.70 -5.79
C LEU A 159 24.50 -10.51 -5.08
N GLU A 160 24.89 -11.41 -4.17
CA GLU A 160 23.95 -12.26 -3.43
C GLU A 160 22.98 -11.41 -2.58
N THR A 161 23.51 -10.43 -1.84
CA THR A 161 22.68 -9.55 -1.01
C THR A 161 21.76 -8.70 -1.89
N PHE A 162 22.26 -8.21 -3.03
CA PHE A 162 21.45 -7.44 -3.97
C PHE A 162 20.28 -8.25 -4.54
N ILE A 163 20.52 -9.51 -4.94
CA ILE A 163 19.47 -10.41 -5.43
C ILE A 163 18.44 -10.68 -4.32
N ILE A 164 18.87 -11.02 -3.11
CA ILE A 164 17.97 -11.28 -1.98
C ILE A 164 17.10 -10.05 -1.65
N LEU A 165 17.68 -8.85 -1.68
CA LEU A 165 16.93 -7.61 -1.46
C LEU A 165 15.92 -7.33 -2.58
N SER A 166 16.27 -7.66 -3.82
CA SER A 166 15.39 -7.44 -4.98
C SER A 166 14.22 -8.43 -5.03
N LEU A 167 14.38 -9.64 -4.48
CA LEU A 167 13.32 -10.66 -4.43
C LEU A 167 12.32 -10.46 -3.27
N LYS A 168 12.71 -9.69 -2.24
CA LYS A 168 11.85 -9.39 -1.08
C LYS A 168 10.86 -8.24 -1.33
N ASN A 169 10.98 -7.51 -2.45
CA ASN A 169 10.23 -6.29 -2.80
C ASN A 169 9.58 -6.37 -4.19
#